data_AF-A0A534V7T4-F1
#
_entry.id   AF-A0A534V7T4-F1
#
_cell.length_a   1.000
_cell.length_b   1.000
_cell.length_c   1.000
_cell.angle_alpha   90.00
_cell.angle_beta   90.00
_cell.angle_gamma   90.00
#
_symmetry.space_group_name_H-M   'P 1'
#
loop_
_entity.id
_entity.type
_entity.pdbx_description
1 polymer ?
#
loop_
_entity_poly.entity_id
_entity_poly.type
_entity_poly.pdbx_seq_one_letter_code
_entity_poly.pdbx_strand_id
1 'polypeptide(L)'
;MRTVVGAVLGAGMLVLQGCPSAYQRTYDKETQRLEVAQREDRARAAAQHSAARRYASVVYFTVGSAVIGDDGQRELRWFVEKMQPYPETVILVQGFADSTGKEPENRSLSADRARAVAGFLGGQGINASRLVTQGYGTESPAAANVTAQGRTRNRRVEVTVR
;
A
#
# COMPACT_ATOMS: atom_id res chain seq x y z
N MET A 1 17.13 11.87 17.73
CA MET A 1 17.43 12.29 16.34
C MET A 1 16.15 12.24 15.52
N ARG A 2 15.87 13.32 14.77
CA ARG A 2 14.76 13.54 13.80
C ARG A 2 13.36 13.86 14.36
N THR A 3 13.17 15.13 14.69
CA THR A 3 11.87 15.83 14.57
C THR A 3 12.04 16.90 13.50
N VAL A 4 11.62 16.61 12.26
CA VAL A 4 11.39 17.65 11.26
C VAL A 4 9.89 17.90 11.24
N VAL A 5 9.45 18.73 12.19
CA VAL A 5 8.17 19.42 12.09
C VAL A 5 8.36 20.46 11.00
N GLY A 6 7.94 20.13 9.78
CA GLY A 6 7.81 21.09 8.69
C GLY A 6 6.64 22.02 8.99
N ALA A 7 6.83 22.93 9.96
CA ALA A 7 5.99 24.10 10.11
C ALA A 7 6.27 24.98 8.88
N VAL A 8 5.45 24.82 7.84
CA VAL A 8 5.25 25.88 6.87
C VAL A 8 4.58 27.01 7.65
N LEU A 9 5.43 27.87 8.22
CA LEU A 9 5.04 29.21 8.60
C LEU A 9 4.62 29.91 7.31
N GLY A 10 3.37 29.70 6.92
CA GLY A 10 2.67 30.62 6.05
C GLY A 10 2.73 31.96 6.78
N ALA A 11 3.61 32.83 6.33
CA ALA A 11 3.65 34.20 6.77
C ALA A 11 2.33 34.86 6.31
N GLY A 12 1.29 34.69 7.13
CA GLY A 12 0.16 35.61 7.20
C GLY A 12 0.67 36.92 7.77
N MET A 13 1.42 37.67 6.97
CA MET A 13 1.83 39.03 7.29
C MET A 13 0.75 39.95 6.72
N LEU A 14 0.02 40.65 7.60
CA LEU A 14 -0.92 41.71 7.22
C LEU A 14 -0.22 42.67 6.25
N VAL A 15 -0.72 42.81 5.01
CA VAL A 15 -0.35 43.92 4.15
C VAL A 15 -1.39 45.03 4.34
N LEU A 16 -1.22 45.80 5.41
CA LEU A 16 -1.82 47.12 5.51
C LEU A 16 -1.07 48.05 4.54
N GLN A 17 -1.79 48.53 3.53
CA GLN A 17 -1.52 49.71 2.70
C GLN A 17 -0.11 49.84 2.08
N GLY A 18 -0.02 49.52 0.79
CA GLY A 18 0.97 50.09 -0.13
C GLY A 18 2.44 49.78 0.16
N CYS A 19 2.93 48.62 -0.27
CA CYS A 19 4.37 48.30 -0.26
C CYS A 19 4.86 47.85 -1.66
N PRO A 20 6.13 48.11 -2.01
CA PRO A 20 6.61 48.27 -3.38
C PRO A 20 6.61 46.98 -4.20
N SER A 21 6.28 47.12 -5.50
CA SER A 21 6.06 46.05 -6.50
C SER A 21 7.18 45.00 -6.63
N ALA A 22 8.38 45.27 -6.13
CA ALA A 22 9.51 44.34 -6.14
C ALA A 22 9.32 43.18 -5.14
N TYR A 23 8.77 43.44 -3.95
CA TYR A 23 8.52 42.43 -2.92
C TYR A 23 7.50 41.41 -3.44
N GLN A 24 6.30 41.86 -3.85
CA GLN A 24 5.25 40.99 -4.42
C GLN A 24 5.79 40.06 -5.54
N ARG A 25 6.57 40.61 -6.48
CA ARG A 25 7.18 39.84 -7.58
C ARG A 25 8.12 38.73 -7.11
N THR A 26 8.81 38.93 -5.99
CA THR A 26 9.68 37.88 -5.41
C THR A 26 8.87 36.78 -4.74
N TYR A 27 7.83 37.12 -3.97
CA TYR A 27 6.91 36.13 -3.37
C TYR A 27 6.17 35.32 -4.45
N ASP A 28 5.68 35.99 -5.50
CA ASP A 28 4.98 35.31 -6.60
C ASP A 28 5.92 34.34 -7.34
N LYS A 29 7.17 34.77 -7.61
CA LYS A 29 8.19 33.90 -8.23
C LYS A 29 8.58 32.73 -7.35
N GLU A 30 8.72 32.93 -6.05
CA GLU A 30 9.06 31.88 -5.11
C GLU A 30 7.92 30.87 -4.96
N THR A 31 6.68 31.34 -4.84
CA THR A 31 5.48 30.49 -4.80
C THR A 31 5.34 29.67 -6.08
N GLN A 32 5.52 30.29 -7.26
CA GLN A 32 5.48 29.58 -8.54
C GLN A 32 6.55 28.47 -8.62
N ARG A 33 7.77 28.72 -8.12
CA ARG A 33 8.84 27.71 -8.08
C ARG A 33 8.49 26.55 -7.15
N LEU A 34 7.98 26.84 -5.96
CA LEU A 34 7.55 25.83 -5.00
C LEU A 34 6.42 24.97 -5.57
N GLU A 35 5.43 25.59 -6.22
CA GLU A 35 4.33 24.88 -6.86
C GLU A 35 4.80 23.98 -8.01
N VAL A 36 5.70 24.47 -8.86
CA VAL A 36 6.27 23.67 -9.96
C VAL A 36 7.06 22.48 -9.40
N ALA A 37 7.92 22.69 -8.40
CA ALA A 37 8.66 21.62 -7.75
C ALA A 37 7.73 20.55 -7.15
N GLN A 38 6.69 20.98 -6.42
CA GLN A 38 5.69 20.06 -5.86
C GLN A 38 4.91 19.31 -6.94
N ARG A 39 4.58 19.95 -8.06
CA ARG A 39 3.90 19.31 -9.19
C ARG A 39 4.80 18.26 -9.84
N GLU A 40 6.07 18.57 -10.05
CA GLU A 40 7.05 17.61 -10.57
C GLU A 40 7.23 16.41 -9.63
N ASP A 41 7.36 16.66 -8.32
CA ASP A 41 7.46 15.59 -7.32
C ASP A 41 6.22 14.69 -7.32
N ARG A 42 5.02 15.28 -7.36
CA ARG A 42 3.76 14.54 -7.47
C ARG A 42 3.67 13.75 -8.78
N ALA A 43 4.11 14.33 -9.89
CA ALA A 43 4.13 13.65 -11.19
C ALA A 43 5.11 12.47 -11.20
N ARG A 44 6.31 12.64 -10.62
CA ARG A 44 7.29 11.56 -10.43
C ARG A 44 6.71 10.44 -9.58
N ALA A 45 6.10 10.76 -8.44
CA ALA A 45 5.46 9.78 -7.56
C ALA A 45 4.30 9.05 -8.26
N ALA A 46 3.47 9.76 -9.04
CA ALA A 46 2.38 9.16 -9.81
C ALA A 46 2.88 8.21 -10.90
N ALA A 47 3.97 8.55 -11.59
CA ALA A 47 4.61 7.69 -12.58
C ALA A 47 5.24 6.44 -11.95
N GLN A 48 5.87 6.58 -10.78
CA GLN A 48 6.39 5.45 -10.02
C GLN A 48 5.26 4.50 -9.57
N HIS A 49 4.17 5.06 -9.05
CA HIS A 49 2.99 4.31 -8.65
C HIS A 49 2.41 3.50 -9.83
N SER A 50 2.21 4.13 -10.99
CA SER A 50 1.65 3.44 -12.16
C SER A 50 2.57 2.33 -12.68
N ALA A 51 3.89 2.54 -12.65
CA ALA A 51 4.88 1.53 -13.03
C ALA A 51 4.93 0.33 -12.05
N ALA A 52 4.63 0.55 -10.77
CA ALA A 52 4.61 -0.50 -9.75
C ALA A 52 3.33 -1.37 -9.82
N ARG A 53 2.23 -0.83 -10.34
CA ARG A 53 0.91 -1.50 -10.39
C ARG A 53 0.88 -2.82 -11.18
N ARG A 54 1.84 -3.04 -12.08
CA ARG A 54 2.00 -4.31 -12.80
C ARG A 54 2.48 -5.47 -11.92
N TYR A 55 3.08 -5.16 -10.76
CA TYR A 55 3.54 -6.18 -9.82
C TYR A 55 2.39 -6.52 -8.87
N ALA A 56 2.01 -7.78 -8.90
CA ALA A 56 1.05 -8.37 -7.98
C ALA A 56 1.55 -9.78 -7.62
N SER A 57 1.15 -10.24 -6.45
CA SER A 57 1.53 -11.55 -5.94
C SER A 57 0.30 -12.21 -5.30
N VAL A 58 0.22 -13.54 -5.41
CA VAL A 58 -0.84 -14.34 -4.78
C VAL A 58 -0.21 -15.43 -3.94
N VAL A 59 -0.62 -15.51 -2.68
CA VAL A 59 -0.15 -16.51 -1.73
C VAL A 59 -1.30 -17.43 -1.35
N TYR A 60 -1.11 -18.74 -1.45
CA TYR A 60 -2.12 -19.74 -1.10
C TYR A 60 -1.90 -20.34 0.28
N PHE A 61 -2.99 -20.76 0.92
CA PHE A 61 -2.99 -21.28 2.28
C PHE A 61 -3.68 -22.65 2.38
N THR A 62 -3.22 -23.43 3.36
CA THR A 62 -3.90 -24.65 3.78
C THR A 62 -5.15 -24.34 4.61
N VAL A 63 -6.03 -25.33 4.75
CA VAL A 63 -7.31 -25.18 5.47
C VAL A 63 -7.04 -24.81 6.93
N GLY A 64 -7.80 -23.83 7.46
CA GLY A 64 -7.69 -23.40 8.86
C GLY A 64 -6.38 -22.72 9.27
N SER A 65 -5.44 -22.53 8.34
CA SER A 65 -4.12 -21.98 8.64
C SER A 65 -3.93 -20.57 8.08
N ALA A 66 -3.18 -19.77 8.84
CA ALA A 66 -2.61 -18.48 8.44
C ALA A 66 -1.07 -18.54 8.29
N VAL A 67 -0.47 -19.74 8.33
CA VAL A 67 0.96 -19.94 8.15
C VAL A 67 1.33 -19.84 6.67
N ILE A 68 2.34 -19.03 6.35
CA ILE A 68 2.87 -18.87 5.00
C ILE A 68 3.84 -20.02 4.71
N GLY A 69 3.48 -20.89 3.77
CA GLY A 69 4.36 -21.95 3.29
C GLY A 69 5.52 -21.44 2.44
N ASP A 70 6.50 -22.30 2.18
CA ASP A 70 7.76 -21.92 1.51
C ASP A 70 7.56 -21.29 0.13
N ASP A 71 6.59 -21.80 -0.64
CA ASP A 71 6.23 -21.27 -1.96
C ASP A 71 5.76 -19.81 -1.85
N GLY A 72 4.88 -19.55 -0.87
CA GLY A 72 4.39 -18.20 -0.56
C GLY A 72 5.52 -17.27 -0.12
N GLN A 73 6.45 -17.76 0.70
CA GLN A 73 7.60 -16.96 1.12
C GLN A 73 8.54 -16.63 -0.04
N ARG A 74 8.77 -17.57 -0.98
CA ARG A 74 9.56 -17.32 -2.19
C ARG A 74 8.91 -16.25 -3.06
N GLU A 75 7.60 -16.36 -3.27
CA GLU A 75 6.81 -15.42 -4.05
C GLU A 75 6.82 -14.01 -3.42
N LEU A 76 6.64 -13.92 -2.10
CA LEU A 76 6.68 -12.63 -1.39
C LEU A 76 8.08 -12.00 -1.40
N ARG A 77 9.16 -12.78 -1.35
CA ARG A 77 10.52 -12.24 -1.51
C ARG A 77 10.74 -11.65 -2.89
N TRP A 78 10.30 -12.33 -3.95
CA TRP A 78 10.32 -11.78 -5.30
C TRP A 78 9.54 -10.46 -5.38
N PHE A 79 8.36 -10.39 -4.75
CA PHE A 79 7.57 -9.15 -4.70
C PHE A 79 8.35 -8.02 -4.00
N VAL A 80 8.99 -8.29 -2.85
CA VAL A 80 9.81 -7.30 -2.13
C VAL A 80 10.93 -6.76 -3.02
N GLU A 81 11.64 -7.62 -3.74
CA GLU A 81 12.69 -7.20 -4.69
C GLU A 81 12.14 -6.26 -5.76
N LYS A 82 10.96 -6.55 -6.31
CA LYS A 82 10.32 -5.67 -7.31
C LYS A 82 9.84 -4.34 -6.71
N MET A 83 9.60 -4.27 -5.41
CA MET A 83 9.13 -3.06 -4.74
C MET A 83 10.25 -2.15 -4.21
N GLN A 84 11.51 -2.60 -4.22
CA GLN A 84 12.66 -1.77 -3.80
C GLN A 84 12.76 -0.42 -4.53
N PRO A 85 12.56 -0.33 -5.88
CA PRO A 85 12.64 0.94 -6.60
C PRO A 85 11.45 1.88 -6.34
N TYR A 86 10.43 1.43 -5.62
CA TYR A 86 9.17 2.16 -5.44
C TYR A 86 8.89 2.37 -3.94
N PRO A 87 9.71 3.16 -3.21
CA PRO A 87 9.62 3.29 -1.76
C PRO A 87 8.36 4.01 -1.27
N GLU A 88 7.74 4.84 -2.11
CA GLU A 88 6.55 5.65 -1.76
C GLU A 88 5.23 4.95 -2.08
N THR A 89 5.27 3.78 -2.71
CA THR A 89 4.07 3.09 -3.19
C THR A 89 3.37 2.32 -2.07
N VAL A 90 2.04 2.47 -2.00
CA VAL A 90 1.18 1.75 -1.05
C VAL A 90 0.89 0.35 -1.56
N ILE A 91 0.92 -0.62 -0.67
CA ILE A 91 0.69 -2.04 -0.94
C ILE A 91 -0.55 -2.47 -0.17
N LEU A 92 -1.51 -3.01 -0.91
CA LEU A 92 -2.74 -3.57 -0.39
C LEU A 92 -2.60 -5.08 -0.26
N VAL A 93 -2.92 -5.62 0.91
CA VAL A 93 -2.83 -7.04 1.25
C VAL A 93 -4.22 -7.53 1.61
N GLN A 94 -4.84 -8.27 0.70
CA GLN A 94 -6.25 -8.67 0.77
C GLN A 94 -6.35 -10.17 0.99
N GLY A 95 -6.90 -10.57 2.13
CA GLY A 95 -7.10 -11.98 2.48
C GLY A 95 -8.50 -12.46 2.13
N PHE A 96 -8.55 -13.70 1.64
CA PHE A 96 -9.78 -14.41 1.27
C PHE A 96 -9.80 -15.82 1.89
N ALA A 97 -11.00 -16.33 2.12
CA ALA A 97 -11.28 -17.66 2.62
C ALA A 97 -12.13 -18.45 1.61
N ASP A 98 -12.13 -19.77 1.73
CA ASP A 98 -13.12 -20.59 1.03
C ASP A 98 -14.43 -20.65 1.83
N SER A 99 -15.48 -21.23 1.25
CA SER A 99 -16.80 -21.27 1.89
C SER A 99 -16.95 -22.35 2.99
N THR A 100 -15.85 -22.92 3.48
CA THR A 100 -15.88 -23.93 4.55
C THR A 100 -15.92 -23.21 5.90
N GLY A 101 -16.74 -23.67 6.84
CA GLY A 101 -16.85 -23.05 8.18
C GLY A 101 -17.83 -21.88 8.23
N LYS A 102 -17.85 -21.16 9.36
CA LYS A 102 -18.80 -20.06 9.59
C LYS A 102 -18.23 -18.73 9.08
N GLU A 103 -19.11 -17.84 8.61
CA GLU A 103 -18.71 -16.54 8.07
C GLU A 103 -17.85 -15.68 9.03
N PRO A 104 -18.16 -15.56 10.34
CA PRO A 104 -17.29 -14.82 11.26
C PRO A 104 -15.87 -15.41 11.40
N GLU A 105 -15.77 -16.75 11.37
CA GLU A 105 -14.49 -17.46 11.45
C GLU A 105 -13.68 -17.22 10.16
N ASN A 106 -14.34 -17.27 9.00
CA ASN A 106 -13.71 -16.98 7.72
C ASN A 106 -13.25 -15.53 7.59
N ARG A 107 -14.04 -14.56 8.09
CA ARG A 107 -13.60 -13.16 8.17
C ARG A 107 -12.35 -13.02 9.03
N SER A 108 -12.33 -13.61 10.23
CA SER A 108 -11.14 -13.58 11.10
C SER A 108 -9.93 -14.21 10.41
N LEU A 109 -10.10 -15.43 9.89
CA LEU A 109 -9.02 -16.19 9.25
C LEU A 109 -8.44 -15.47 8.03
N SER A 110 -9.29 -14.86 7.21
CA SER A 110 -8.85 -14.06 6.06
C SER A 110 -8.04 -12.83 6.50
N ALA A 111 -8.45 -12.16 7.58
CA ALA A 111 -7.74 -11.02 8.14
C ALA A 111 -6.41 -11.45 8.80
N ASP A 112 -6.38 -12.60 9.47
CA ASP A 112 -5.17 -13.19 10.06
C ASP A 112 -4.14 -13.52 8.98
N ARG A 113 -4.57 -14.09 7.85
CA ARG A 113 -3.71 -14.35 6.68
C ARG A 113 -3.15 -13.06 6.09
N ALA A 114 -3.99 -12.04 5.91
CA ALA A 114 -3.53 -10.73 5.42
C ALA A 114 -2.49 -10.10 6.36
N ARG A 115 -2.71 -10.19 7.68
CA ARG A 115 -1.75 -9.74 8.70
C ARG A 115 -0.46 -10.55 8.68
N ALA A 116 -0.51 -11.86 8.50
CA ALA A 116 0.68 -12.70 8.38
C ALA A 116 1.54 -12.29 7.17
N VAL A 117 0.91 -12.08 6.01
CA VAL A 117 1.61 -11.62 4.80
C VAL A 117 2.20 -10.23 5.00
N ALA A 118 1.45 -9.28 5.56
CA ALA A 118 1.98 -7.96 5.86
C ALA A 118 3.15 -8.00 6.87
N GLY A 119 3.05 -8.85 7.90
CA GLY A 119 4.15 -9.07 8.85
C GLY A 119 5.40 -9.62 8.18
N PHE A 120 5.24 -10.57 7.27
CA PHE A 120 6.36 -11.09 6.46
C PHE A 120 6.98 -9.98 5.60
N LEU A 121 6.19 -9.24 4.84
CA LEU A 121 6.67 -8.13 4.01
C LEU A 121 7.39 -7.06 4.84
N GLY A 122 6.85 -6.74 6.03
CA GLY A 122 7.48 -5.84 6.99
C GLY A 122 8.83 -6.33 7.48
N GLY A 123 8.92 -7.62 7.83
CA GLY A 123 10.18 -8.26 8.21
C GLY A 123 11.22 -8.32 7.09
N GLN A 124 10.79 -8.24 5.82
CA GLN A 124 11.67 -8.14 4.65
C GLN A 124 12.05 -6.68 4.31
N GLY A 125 11.63 -5.69 5.10
CA GLY A 125 12.05 -4.29 4.97
C GLY A 125 11.04 -3.36 4.30
N ILE A 126 9.83 -3.81 3.96
CA ILE A 126 8.75 -2.90 3.54
C ILE A 126 8.25 -2.12 4.75
N ASN A 127 8.22 -0.80 4.67
CA ASN A 127 7.73 0.03 5.77
C ASN A 127 6.25 -0.27 6.07
N ALA A 128 5.92 -0.48 7.35
CA ALA A 128 4.56 -0.76 7.79
C ALA A 128 3.54 0.34 7.39
N SER A 129 3.96 1.60 7.27
CA SER A 129 3.07 2.69 6.82
C SER A 129 2.57 2.52 5.38
N ARG A 130 3.23 1.67 4.59
CA ARG A 130 2.87 1.38 3.20
C ARG A 130 1.92 0.19 3.10
N LEU A 131 1.76 -0.60 4.15
CA LEU A 131 1.00 -1.84 4.14
C LEU A 131 -0.42 -1.59 4.63
N VAL A 132 -1.41 -1.88 3.79
CA VAL A 132 -2.82 -1.82 4.13
C VAL A 132 -3.39 -3.23 4.07
N THR A 133 -3.84 -3.76 5.20
CA THR A 133 -4.39 -5.13 5.29
C THR A 133 -5.91 -5.12 5.34
N GLN A 134 -6.55 -6.03 4.61
CA GLN A 134 -8.00 -6.24 4.67
C GLN A 134 -8.35 -7.73 4.56
N GLY A 135 -9.30 -8.20 5.38
CA GLY A 135 -9.86 -9.55 5.28
C GLY A 135 -11.29 -9.49 4.74
N TYR A 136 -11.55 -10.24 3.67
CA TYR A 136 -12.85 -10.27 2.99
C TYR A 136 -13.70 -11.49 3.35
N GLY A 137 -13.20 -12.40 4.18
CA GLY A 137 -13.89 -13.66 4.46
C GLY A 137 -14.14 -14.44 3.18
N THR A 138 -15.38 -14.85 2.95
CA THR A 138 -15.76 -15.65 1.77
C THR A 138 -16.20 -14.79 0.57
N GLU A 139 -16.14 -13.47 0.70
CA GLU A 139 -16.53 -12.53 -0.35
C GLU A 139 -15.56 -12.63 -1.55
N SER A 140 -16.08 -12.39 -2.77
CA SER A 140 -15.29 -12.40 -4.02
C SER A 140 -14.46 -13.68 -4.26
N PRO A 141 -15.12 -14.84 -4.44
CA PRO A 141 -14.43 -16.09 -4.75
C PRO A 141 -13.74 -16.03 -6.12
N ALA A 142 -12.48 -16.44 -6.19
CA ALA A 142 -11.73 -16.56 -7.46
C ALA A 142 -12.11 -17.83 -8.25
N ALA A 143 -12.72 -18.81 -7.59
CA ALA A 143 -13.18 -20.05 -8.21
C ALA A 143 -14.40 -20.63 -7.49
N ALA A 144 -15.10 -21.56 -8.12
CA ALA A 144 -16.27 -22.21 -7.52
C ALA A 144 -15.89 -23.02 -6.26
N ASN A 145 -16.54 -22.76 -5.13
CA ASN A 145 -16.27 -23.45 -3.85
C ASN A 145 -16.73 -24.92 -3.82
N VAL A 146 -17.46 -25.38 -4.84
CA VAL A 146 -17.97 -26.77 -4.90
C VAL A 146 -16.85 -27.79 -5.10
N THR A 147 -15.76 -27.42 -5.79
CA THR A 147 -14.62 -28.32 -6.02
C THR A 147 -13.51 -28.10 -4.99
N ALA A 148 -12.78 -29.16 -4.64
CA ALA A 148 -11.62 -29.06 -3.75
C ALA A 148 -10.56 -28.10 -4.33
N GLN A 149 -10.33 -28.16 -5.65
CA GLN A 149 -9.41 -27.28 -6.34
C GLN A 149 -9.85 -25.81 -6.25
N GLY A 150 -11.14 -25.52 -6.42
CA GLY A 150 -11.68 -24.17 -6.33
C GLY A 150 -11.55 -23.59 -4.92
N ARG A 151 -11.84 -24.39 -3.88
CA ARG A 151 -11.59 -23.99 -2.49
C ARG A 151 -10.12 -23.64 -2.24
N THR A 152 -9.18 -24.41 -2.77
CA THR A 152 -7.75 -24.09 -2.67
C THR A 152 -7.41 -22.74 -3.29
N ARG A 153 -7.99 -22.40 -4.43
CA ARG A 153 -7.79 -21.08 -5.04
C ARG A 153 -8.42 -19.95 -4.20
N ASN A 154 -9.50 -20.21 -3.47
CA ASN A 154 -10.16 -19.21 -2.64
C ASN A 154 -9.43 -18.94 -1.30
N ARG A 155 -8.67 -19.91 -0.78
CA ARG A 155 -7.79 -19.71 0.38
C ARG A 155 -6.50 -18.99 -0.05
N ARG A 156 -6.62 -17.69 -0.31
CA ARG A 156 -5.52 -16.88 -0.84
C ARG A 156 -5.40 -15.53 -0.16
N VAL A 157 -4.21 -14.94 -0.27
CA VAL A 157 -3.97 -13.52 -0.06
C VAL A 157 -3.47 -12.92 -1.36
N GLU A 158 -4.09 -11.84 -1.80
CA GLU A 158 -3.65 -11.04 -2.94
C GLU A 158 -2.86 -9.83 -2.43
N VAL A 159 -1.68 -9.62 -2.98
CA VAL A 159 -0.82 -8.47 -2.72
C VAL A 159 -0.79 -7.63 -3.97
N THR A 160 -1.30 -6.41 -3.88
CA THR A 160 -1.42 -5.48 -5.01
C THR A 160 -0.91 -4.09 -4.64
N VAL A 161 -0.64 -3.29 -5.65
CA VAL A 161 -0.16 -1.92 -5.50
C VAL A 161 -1.32 -0.93 -5.70
N ARG A 162 -1.45 0.02 -4.77
CA ARG A 162 -2.48 1.09 -4.77
C ARG A 162 -1.86 2.47 -4.96
#